data_AF-A0A2U3YR49-F1
#
_entry.id   AF-A0A2U3YR49-F1
#
_cell.length_a   1.000
_cell.length_b   1.000
_cell.length_c   1.000
_cell.angle_alpha   90.00
_cell.angle_beta   90.00
_cell.angle_gamma   90.00
#
_symmetry.space_group_name_H-M   'P 1'
#
loop_
_entity.id
_entity.type
_entity.pdbx_description
1 polymer ?
#
loop_
_entity_poly.entity_id
_entity_poly.type
_entity_poly.pdbx_seq_one_letter_code
_entity_poly.pdbx_strand_id
1 'polypeptide(L)'
;MRKKATPTPERFDWPSSFPSSLLILGAGKARAVTECAEHLPKLQPRPYSCASSNLTHPGKLHFIFNIVEFVSNTTMEVLRKGVCTGWLATVAASVLHPYPRVSRAEGGKAPAPEISISPRTTNFFHLPSDPSAPIIMVGPGTGIAPFIGFLQHREKLQEQHPDGHFGAMWLFFGCRHKDRDYLFREELRHFHQRGILTHLKVSFSRDAPVGEEEAPVKYVQDNIRLHSEQVARLLLHECGCIYVCGDAKNMAKDVSDTLVEIISKEAGVEKLEAMKTLATLKEEKRYLQDIWS
;
A
#
# COMPACT_ATOMS: atom_id res chain seq x y z
N MET A 1 62.50 11.55 4.99
CA MET A 1 61.43 12.42 4.49
C MET A 1 60.07 11.86 4.93
N ARG A 2 59.35 12.57 5.80
CA ARG A 2 58.04 12.16 6.34
C ARG A 2 56.96 12.33 5.25
N LYS A 3 56.26 11.25 4.89
CA LYS A 3 55.04 11.33 4.05
C LYS A 3 53.90 11.90 4.91
N LYS A 4 53.36 13.06 4.53
CA LYS A 4 52.15 13.64 5.11
C LYS A 4 50.95 12.77 4.72
N ALA A 5 50.18 12.34 5.71
CA ALA A 5 48.87 11.74 5.50
C ALA A 5 47.88 12.83 5.04
N THR A 6 47.20 12.60 3.91
CA THR A 6 46.04 13.36 3.49
C THR A 6 44.82 12.92 4.31
N PRO A 7 44.04 13.84 4.89
CA PRO A 7 42.85 13.47 5.65
C PRO A 7 41.78 12.94 4.69
N THR A 8 41.20 11.80 5.05
CA THR A 8 39.99 11.25 4.42
C THR A 8 38.82 12.22 4.64
N PRO A 9 38.02 12.55 3.62
CA PRO A 9 36.84 13.38 3.80
C PRO A 9 35.84 12.64 4.68
N GLU A 10 35.43 13.27 5.78
CA GLU A 10 34.36 12.79 6.65
C GLU A 10 33.09 12.63 5.81
N ARG A 11 32.49 11.43 5.87
CA ARG A 11 31.14 11.21 5.33
C ARG A 11 30.18 12.05 6.16
N PHE A 12 29.63 13.07 5.54
CA PHE A 12 28.53 13.84 6.10
C PHE A 12 27.26 13.00 5.99
N ASP A 13 26.85 12.36 7.09
CA ASP A 13 25.56 11.69 7.19
C ASP A 13 24.46 12.76 7.26
N TRP A 14 23.60 12.78 6.23
CA TRP A 14 22.50 13.73 6.14
C TRP A 14 21.31 13.27 6.99
N PRO A 15 20.91 14.00 8.05
CA PRO A 15 19.68 13.70 8.79
C PRO A 15 18.43 14.00 7.94
N SER A 16 17.39 13.21 8.15
CA SER A 16 16.12 13.16 7.38
C SER A 16 15.27 14.45 7.33
N SER A 17 15.73 15.56 7.92
CA SER A 17 14.92 16.76 8.18
C SER A 17 15.47 18.05 7.54
N PHE A 18 16.26 17.96 6.46
CA PHE A 18 16.72 19.16 5.77
C PHE A 18 15.62 19.83 4.93
N PRO A 19 15.51 21.17 4.98
CA PRO A 19 14.78 21.95 3.98
C PRO A 19 15.30 21.61 2.56
N SER A 20 14.42 21.58 1.55
CA SER A 20 14.81 21.38 0.13
C SER A 20 15.99 22.29 -0.28
N SER A 21 16.83 21.92 -1.22
CA SER A 21 17.99 22.74 -1.65
C SER A 21 17.69 24.22 -1.93
N LEU A 22 16.50 24.53 -2.48
CA LEU A 22 16.02 25.90 -2.69
C LEU A 22 15.86 26.73 -1.40
N LEU A 23 15.65 26.06 -0.26
CA LEU A 23 15.54 26.67 1.08
C LEU A 23 16.90 26.99 1.70
N ILE A 24 17.95 26.27 1.29
CA ILE A 24 19.32 26.46 1.81
C ILE A 24 20.02 27.59 1.05
N LEU A 25 19.62 27.84 -0.20
CA LEU A 25 20.03 29.01 -0.98
C LEU A 25 19.32 30.26 -0.43
N GLY A 26 19.79 30.75 0.71
CA GLY A 26 19.35 32.02 1.28
C GLY A 26 19.44 33.14 0.23
N ALA A 27 18.50 34.08 0.28
CA ALA A 27 18.46 35.24 -0.61
C ALA A 27 19.84 35.94 -0.62
N GLY A 28 20.58 35.82 -1.72
CA GLY A 28 21.85 36.53 -1.94
C GLY A 28 23.11 35.67 -2.16
N LYS A 29 23.09 34.34 -2.02
CA LYS A 29 24.24 33.49 -2.40
C LYS A 29 24.00 32.81 -3.75
N ALA A 30 24.40 33.47 -4.83
CA ALA A 30 24.50 32.83 -6.14
C ALA A 30 25.59 31.75 -6.08
N ARG A 31 25.21 30.49 -6.25
CA ARG A 31 26.13 29.37 -6.47
C ARG A 31 26.12 28.99 -7.94
N ALA A 32 27.24 28.47 -8.44
CA ALA A 32 27.30 27.95 -9.80
C ALA A 32 26.35 26.74 -9.94
N VAL A 33 25.65 26.63 -11.06
CA VAL A 33 24.73 25.51 -11.34
C VAL A 33 25.46 24.17 -11.27
N THR A 34 26.73 24.14 -11.66
CA THR A 34 27.61 22.97 -11.58
C THR A 34 27.80 22.49 -10.14
N GLU A 35 28.08 23.41 -9.21
CA GLU A 35 28.22 23.11 -7.78
C GLU A 35 26.91 22.57 -7.20
N CYS A 36 25.76 23.11 -7.60
CA CYS A 36 24.47 22.57 -7.19
C CYS A 36 24.23 21.14 -7.74
N ALA A 37 24.56 20.90 -9.01
CA ALA A 37 24.37 19.61 -9.65
C ALA A 37 25.23 18.50 -9.02
N GLU A 38 26.44 18.83 -8.55
CA GLU A 38 27.34 17.90 -7.85
C GLU A 38 26.79 17.42 -6.49
N HIS A 39 25.98 18.25 -5.82
CA HIS A 39 25.44 17.94 -4.49
C HIS A 39 24.00 17.43 -4.50
N LEU A 40 23.25 17.58 -5.60
CA LEU A 40 21.87 17.12 -5.67
C LEU A 40 21.79 15.61 -5.87
N PRO A 41 21.03 14.87 -5.04
CA PRO A 41 20.86 13.45 -5.24
C PRO A 41 20.04 13.19 -6.51
N LYS A 42 20.24 12.01 -7.11
CA LYS A 42 19.44 11.55 -8.25
C LYS A 42 17.95 11.48 -7.87
N LEU A 43 17.09 12.00 -8.74
CA LEU A 43 15.65 11.85 -8.61
C LEU A 43 15.25 10.39 -8.83
N GLN A 44 14.79 9.73 -7.76
CA GLN A 44 14.42 8.31 -7.79
C GLN A 44 13.02 8.08 -8.39
N PRO A 45 12.78 6.98 -9.11
CA PRO A 45 11.42 6.56 -9.47
C PRO A 45 10.62 6.18 -8.21
N ARG A 46 9.29 6.26 -8.28
CA ARG A 46 8.39 5.90 -7.16
C ARG A 46 7.64 4.61 -7.49
N PRO A 47 7.74 3.56 -6.66
CA PRO A 47 7.02 2.32 -6.89
C PRO A 47 5.53 2.46 -6.53
N TYR A 48 4.68 1.73 -7.24
CA TYR A 48 3.25 1.59 -6.96
C TYR A 48 2.85 0.13 -7.15
N SER A 49 1.94 -0.37 -6.31
CA SER A 49 1.44 -1.74 -6.42
C SER A 49 0.32 -1.83 -7.47
N CYS A 50 0.35 -2.90 -8.27
CA CYS A 50 -0.66 -3.17 -9.27
C CYS A 50 -2.02 -3.40 -8.59
N ALA A 51 -3.03 -2.63 -9.01
CA ALA A 51 -4.39 -2.67 -8.48
C ALA A 51 -5.40 -3.26 -9.48
N SER A 52 -4.92 -4.09 -10.40
CA SER A 52 -5.72 -4.73 -11.43
C SER A 52 -5.17 -6.10 -11.80
N SER A 53 -6.05 -6.97 -12.28
CA SER A 53 -5.66 -8.21 -12.95
C SER A 53 -5.65 -8.03 -14.46
N ASN A 54 -4.60 -8.54 -15.14
CA ASN A 54 -4.56 -8.57 -16.61
C ASN A 54 -5.63 -9.50 -17.23
N LEU A 55 -6.20 -10.43 -16.46
CA LEU A 55 -7.35 -11.23 -16.89
C LEU A 55 -8.64 -10.40 -16.98
N THR A 56 -8.74 -9.37 -16.14
CA THR A 56 -9.94 -8.51 -16.04
C THR A 56 -9.80 -7.27 -16.92
N HIS A 57 -8.59 -6.71 -17.00
CA HIS A 57 -8.28 -5.55 -17.81
C HIS A 57 -7.07 -5.81 -18.72
N PRO A 58 -7.23 -6.63 -19.79
CA PRO A 58 -6.14 -6.90 -20.73
C PRO A 58 -5.54 -5.62 -21.30
N GLY A 59 -4.21 -5.50 -21.22
CA GLY A 59 -3.48 -4.34 -21.73
C GLY A 59 -3.64 -3.05 -20.91
N LYS A 60 -4.24 -3.13 -19.71
CA LYS A 60 -4.35 -2.00 -18.77
C LYS A 60 -3.71 -2.34 -17.44
N LEU A 61 -3.11 -1.33 -16.83
CA LEU A 61 -2.53 -1.40 -15.49
C LEU A 61 -3.18 -0.31 -14.64
N HIS A 62 -3.80 -0.70 -13.54
CA HIS A 62 -4.30 0.23 -12.53
C HIS A 62 -3.35 0.26 -11.35
N PHE A 63 -3.27 1.40 -10.68
CA PHE A 63 -2.58 1.58 -9.41
C PHE A 63 -3.28 2.69 -8.62
N ILE A 64 -3.15 2.68 -7.29
CA ILE A 64 -3.84 3.61 -6.40
C ILE A 64 -2.82 4.30 -5.52
N PHE A 65 -3.03 5.59 -5.25
CA PHE A 65 -2.16 6.38 -4.40
C PHE A 65 -2.92 7.51 -3.71
N ASN A 66 -2.44 7.91 -2.55
CA ASN A 66 -2.84 9.17 -1.93
C ASN A 66 -2.01 10.31 -2.50
N ILE A 67 -2.62 11.49 -2.69
CA ILE A 67 -1.86 12.71 -2.92
C ILE A 67 -1.17 13.07 -1.61
N VAL A 68 0.16 13.06 -1.63
CA VAL A 68 0.95 13.37 -0.44
C VAL A 68 1.00 14.88 -0.28
N GLU A 69 0.58 15.38 0.87
CA GLU A 69 0.64 16.79 1.25
C GLU A 69 1.30 16.93 2.62
N PHE A 70 2.22 17.88 2.75
CA PHE A 70 2.93 18.15 3.99
C PHE A 70 3.26 19.64 4.13
N VAL A 71 3.36 20.12 5.36
CA VAL A 71 3.77 21.50 5.65
C VAL A 71 5.29 21.60 5.49
N SER A 72 5.74 22.55 4.68
CA SER A 72 7.17 22.84 4.51
C SER A 72 7.63 23.88 5.53
N ASN A 73 8.79 23.67 6.15
CA ASN A 73 9.49 24.64 7.00
C ASN A 73 10.15 25.76 6.18
N THR A 74 9.40 26.32 5.23
CA THR A 74 9.73 27.54 4.49
C THR A 74 9.44 28.76 5.37
N THR A 75 10.04 29.91 5.06
CA THR A 75 9.73 31.20 5.73
C THR A 75 8.24 31.57 5.67
N MET A 76 7.49 30.95 4.78
CA MET A 76 6.03 30.89 4.81
C MET A 76 5.60 29.43 4.97
N GLU A 77 4.70 29.12 5.90
CA GLU A 77 4.11 27.78 6.02
C GLU A 77 3.27 27.47 4.77
N VAL A 78 3.89 26.82 3.77
CA VAL A 78 3.23 26.46 2.51
C VAL A 78 3.04 24.95 2.49
N LEU A 79 1.80 24.52 2.20
CA LEU A 79 1.49 23.13 1.90
C LEU A 79 2.21 22.73 0.60
N ARG A 80 3.09 21.73 0.69
CA ARG A 80 3.76 21.13 -0.46
C ARG A 80 3.19 19.76 -0.77
N LYS A 81 3.18 19.44 -2.06
CA LYS A 81 2.83 18.12 -2.57
C LYS A 81 4.08 17.26 -2.74
N GLY A 82 3.94 15.94 -2.57
CA GLY A 82 4.96 14.99 -2.97
C GLY A 82 5.26 15.11 -4.47
N VAL A 83 6.52 14.95 -4.87
CA VAL A 83 6.95 15.17 -6.27
C VAL A 83 6.15 14.29 -7.25
N CYS A 84 6.11 12.98 -7.02
CA CYS A 84 5.46 12.05 -7.94
C CYS A 84 3.93 12.14 -7.86
N THR A 85 3.35 12.10 -6.67
CA THR A 85 1.89 12.12 -6.49
C THR A 85 1.25 13.47 -6.85
N GLY A 86 1.94 14.59 -6.61
CA GLY A 86 1.53 15.91 -7.07
C GLY A 86 1.60 16.06 -8.59
N TRP A 87 2.64 15.52 -9.23
CA TRP A 87 2.74 15.48 -10.69
C TRP A 87 1.66 14.59 -11.30
N LEU A 88 1.45 13.38 -10.79
CA LEU A 88 0.40 12.47 -11.24
C LEU A 88 -1.00 13.08 -11.09
N ALA A 89 -1.26 13.81 -10.00
CA ALA A 89 -2.52 14.54 -9.83
C ALA A 89 -2.73 15.60 -10.93
N THR A 90 -1.66 16.30 -11.33
CA THR A 90 -1.69 17.29 -12.43
C THR A 90 -1.96 16.62 -13.77
N VAL A 91 -1.29 15.48 -14.02
CA VAL A 91 -1.50 14.65 -15.21
C VAL A 91 -2.95 14.16 -15.27
N ALA A 92 -3.45 13.58 -14.18
CA ALA A 92 -4.80 13.03 -14.08
C ALA A 92 -5.89 14.11 -14.19
N ALA A 93 -5.65 15.35 -13.73
CA ALA A 93 -6.62 16.43 -13.83
C ALA A 93 -7.05 16.71 -15.28
N SER A 94 -6.15 16.54 -16.25
CA SER A 94 -6.47 16.68 -17.67
C SER A 94 -7.47 15.63 -18.19
N VAL A 95 -7.57 14.50 -17.51
CA VAL A 95 -8.46 13.36 -17.85
C VAL A 95 -9.73 13.38 -16.99
N LEU A 96 -9.61 13.72 -15.70
CA LEU A 96 -10.71 13.71 -14.73
C LEU A 96 -11.65 14.92 -14.84
N HIS A 97 -11.13 16.07 -15.28
CA HIS A 97 -11.91 17.30 -15.44
C HIS A 97 -11.85 17.81 -16.89
N PRO A 98 -12.53 17.14 -17.84
CA PRO A 98 -12.64 17.59 -19.21
C PRO A 98 -13.65 18.75 -19.31
N TYR A 99 -13.41 19.90 -18.65
CA TYR A 99 -14.19 21.11 -18.94
C TYR A 99 -13.71 21.70 -20.29
N PRO A 100 -14.60 22.30 -21.09
CA PRO A 100 -14.31 22.63 -22.47
C PRO A 100 -13.30 23.77 -22.47
N ARG A 101 -12.09 23.50 -22.98
CA ARG A 101 -11.25 24.60 -23.43
C ARG A 101 -12.05 25.32 -24.51
N VAL A 102 -12.53 26.50 -24.17
CA VAL A 102 -13.09 27.45 -25.12
C VAL A 102 -12.10 27.56 -26.29
N SER A 103 -12.60 27.21 -27.47
CA SER A 103 -12.03 27.50 -28.78
C SER A 103 -10.60 27.02 -29.05
N ARG A 104 -10.41 25.70 -29.20
CA ARG A 104 -9.49 25.23 -30.25
C ARG A 104 -10.31 24.94 -31.49
N ALA A 105 -10.32 25.90 -32.41
CA ALA A 105 -10.54 25.61 -33.81
C ALA A 105 -9.56 24.49 -34.21
N GLU A 106 -10.02 23.56 -35.04
CA GLU A 106 -9.34 22.35 -35.53
C GLU A 106 -9.39 21.13 -34.59
N GLY A 107 -10.52 20.40 -34.64
CA GLY A 107 -10.66 18.95 -34.92
C GLY A 107 -9.77 17.87 -34.28
N GLY A 108 -8.77 18.19 -33.46
CA GLY A 108 -7.83 17.22 -32.90
C GLY A 108 -8.06 16.98 -31.42
N LYS A 109 -8.38 15.74 -31.04
CA LYS A 109 -8.37 15.30 -29.62
C LYS A 109 -6.93 15.42 -29.13
N ALA A 110 -6.67 16.22 -28.09
CA ALA A 110 -5.33 16.32 -27.51
C ALA A 110 -4.85 14.91 -27.08
N PRO A 111 -3.57 14.56 -27.32
CA PRO A 111 -3.05 13.24 -26.96
C PRO A 111 -3.16 13.04 -25.46
N ALA A 112 -3.46 11.79 -25.06
CA ALA A 112 -3.46 11.42 -23.65
C ALA A 112 -2.07 11.62 -23.05
N PRO A 113 -1.96 12.04 -21.78
CA PRO A 113 -0.67 12.20 -21.15
C PRO A 113 0.03 10.84 -21.03
N GLU A 114 1.34 10.83 -21.28
CA GLU A 114 2.18 9.63 -21.20
C GLU A 114 2.99 9.60 -19.91
N ILE A 115 3.16 8.41 -19.34
CA ILE A 115 3.97 8.16 -18.15
C ILE A 115 4.95 7.02 -18.44
N SER A 116 6.24 7.25 -18.17
CA SER A 116 7.26 6.20 -18.30
C SER A 116 7.25 5.32 -17.06
N ILE A 117 7.08 4.01 -17.25
CA ILE A 117 7.09 3.01 -16.19
C ILE A 117 8.10 1.90 -16.51
N SER A 118 8.60 1.24 -15.48
CA SER A 118 9.39 0.02 -15.61
C SER A 118 8.98 -1.00 -14.56
N PRO A 119 8.97 -2.31 -14.88
CA PRO A 119 8.65 -3.33 -13.91
C PRO A 119 9.77 -3.48 -12.89
N ARG A 120 9.40 -3.85 -11.66
CA ARG A 120 10.37 -4.34 -10.68
C ARG A 120 10.75 -5.78 -11.07
N THR A 121 12.05 -6.09 -11.09
CA THR A 121 12.57 -7.40 -11.53
C THR A 121 12.12 -8.55 -10.64
N THR A 122 11.95 -8.30 -9.35
CA THR A 122 11.49 -9.30 -8.38
C THR A 122 10.22 -8.81 -7.68
N ASN A 123 9.19 -9.66 -7.71
CA ASN A 123 7.97 -9.50 -6.95
C ASN A 123 7.62 -10.85 -6.32
N PHE A 124 7.35 -10.84 -5.01
CA PHE A 124 6.99 -12.04 -4.25
C PHE A 124 5.55 -11.96 -3.74
N PHE A 125 4.87 -10.83 -3.90
CA PHE A 125 3.53 -10.56 -3.40
C PHE A 125 2.46 -11.00 -4.41
N HIS A 126 2.36 -12.32 -4.61
CA HIS A 126 1.44 -12.95 -5.56
C HIS A 126 0.45 -13.87 -4.83
N LEU A 127 -0.70 -14.13 -5.48
CA LEU A 127 -1.61 -15.19 -5.05
C LEU A 127 -0.87 -16.55 -4.98
N PRO A 128 -1.31 -17.48 -4.12
CA PRO A 128 -0.77 -18.83 -4.10
C PRO A 128 -0.98 -19.50 -5.47
N SER A 129 -0.03 -20.34 -5.88
CA SER A 129 -0.16 -21.10 -7.14
C SER A 129 -1.31 -22.09 -7.10
N ASP A 130 -1.62 -22.62 -5.90
CA ASP A 130 -2.80 -23.44 -5.67
C ASP A 130 -4.01 -22.55 -5.30
N PRO A 131 -5.05 -22.46 -6.15
CA PRO A 131 -6.21 -21.63 -5.89
C PRO A 131 -7.10 -22.16 -4.75
N SER A 132 -6.90 -23.41 -4.30
CA SER A 132 -7.60 -23.99 -3.15
C SER A 132 -7.10 -23.47 -1.80
N ALA A 133 -5.89 -22.91 -1.76
CA ALA A 133 -5.33 -22.35 -0.53
C ALA A 133 -6.13 -21.09 -0.10
N PRO A 134 -6.62 -21.04 1.16
CA PRO A 134 -7.30 -19.86 1.66
C PRO A 134 -6.32 -18.71 1.89
N ILE A 135 -6.78 -17.48 1.71
CA ILE A 135 -5.96 -16.29 1.92
C ILE A 135 -6.62 -15.27 2.82
N ILE A 136 -5.78 -14.59 3.60
CA ILE A 136 -6.13 -13.46 4.46
C ILE A 136 -5.41 -12.23 3.91
N MET A 137 -6.17 -11.18 3.60
CA MET A 137 -5.66 -9.91 3.07
C MET A 137 -5.91 -8.82 4.09
N VAL A 138 -4.87 -8.07 4.47
CA VAL A 138 -4.93 -6.97 5.43
C VAL A 138 -4.40 -5.71 4.76
N GLY A 139 -5.28 -4.75 4.48
CA GLY A 139 -4.94 -3.60 3.63
C GLY A 139 -5.73 -2.33 3.94
N PRO A 140 -5.44 -1.62 5.04
CA PRO A 140 -6.10 -0.36 5.34
C PRO A 140 -5.69 0.76 4.35
N GLY A 141 -6.63 1.64 4.03
CA GLY A 141 -6.45 2.76 3.11
C GLY A 141 -5.98 2.30 1.73
N THR A 142 -4.96 2.95 1.18
CA THR A 142 -4.39 2.57 -0.12
C THR A 142 -3.66 1.22 -0.10
N GLY A 143 -3.46 0.62 1.07
CA GLY A 143 -2.98 -0.77 1.19
C GLY A 143 -3.93 -1.81 0.58
N ILE A 144 -5.17 -1.42 0.25
CA ILE A 144 -6.11 -2.28 -0.48
C ILE A 144 -5.66 -2.56 -1.93
N ALA A 145 -4.75 -1.76 -2.49
CA ALA A 145 -4.42 -1.77 -3.91
C ALA A 145 -4.17 -3.17 -4.51
N PRO A 146 -3.20 -3.97 -4.03
CA PRO A 146 -2.95 -5.30 -4.59
C PRO A 146 -4.15 -6.25 -4.44
N PHE A 147 -4.97 -6.07 -3.41
CA PHE A 147 -6.09 -6.96 -3.12
C PHE A 147 -7.26 -6.78 -4.08
N ILE A 148 -7.45 -5.60 -4.66
CA ILE A 148 -8.38 -5.42 -5.80
C ILE A 148 -7.90 -6.27 -6.98
N GLY A 149 -6.60 -6.24 -7.30
CA GLY A 149 -6.03 -7.10 -8.33
C GLY A 149 -6.21 -8.59 -8.04
N PHE A 150 -6.03 -9.02 -6.79
CA PHE A 150 -6.24 -10.42 -6.38
C PHE A 150 -7.71 -10.85 -6.53
N LEU A 151 -8.64 -10.01 -6.11
CA LEU A 151 -10.08 -10.27 -6.22
C LEU A 151 -10.53 -10.34 -7.69
N GLN A 152 -10.10 -9.38 -8.51
CA GLN A 152 -10.33 -9.40 -9.95
C GLN A 152 -9.75 -10.65 -10.61
N HIS A 153 -8.56 -11.09 -10.18
CA HIS A 153 -7.93 -12.29 -10.72
C HIS A 153 -8.72 -13.54 -10.35
N ARG A 154 -9.10 -13.68 -9.07
CA ARG A 154 -9.90 -14.81 -8.61
C ARG A 154 -11.27 -14.86 -9.29
N GLU A 155 -11.93 -13.73 -9.48
CA GLU A 155 -13.20 -13.67 -10.21
C GLU A 155 -13.07 -14.31 -11.60
N LYS A 156 -12.04 -13.95 -12.35
CA LYS A 156 -11.81 -14.51 -13.68
C LYS A 156 -11.46 -15.99 -13.66
N LEU A 157 -10.70 -16.45 -12.65
CA LEU A 157 -10.42 -17.88 -12.49
C LEU A 157 -11.69 -18.68 -12.16
N GLN A 158 -12.56 -18.16 -11.29
CA GLN A 158 -13.85 -18.79 -10.98
C GLN A 158 -14.78 -18.82 -12.19
N GLU A 159 -14.81 -17.76 -13.00
CA GLU A 159 -15.57 -17.74 -14.25
C GLU A 159 -15.08 -18.78 -15.26
N GLN A 160 -13.76 -19.02 -15.31
CA GLN A 160 -13.13 -20.02 -16.18
C GLN A 160 -13.33 -21.46 -15.66
N HIS A 161 -13.43 -21.64 -14.34
CA HIS A 161 -13.55 -22.94 -13.69
C HIS A 161 -14.68 -22.93 -12.64
N PRO A 162 -15.97 -22.92 -13.03
CA PRO A 162 -17.08 -22.80 -12.09
C PRO A 162 -17.14 -23.92 -11.04
N ASP A 163 -16.73 -25.14 -11.40
CA ASP A 163 -16.68 -26.30 -10.50
C ASP A 163 -15.33 -26.44 -9.78
N GLY A 164 -14.43 -25.47 -9.94
CA GLY A 164 -13.12 -25.47 -9.31
C GLY A 164 -13.21 -25.30 -7.79
N HIS A 165 -12.30 -25.92 -7.06
CA HIS A 165 -12.18 -25.71 -5.63
C HIS A 165 -11.33 -24.45 -5.35
N PHE A 166 -11.94 -23.42 -4.79
CA PHE A 166 -11.28 -22.16 -4.45
C PHE A 166 -11.30 -21.93 -2.94
N GLY A 167 -10.14 -21.66 -2.35
CA GLY A 167 -10.01 -21.39 -0.92
C GLY A 167 -10.72 -20.10 -0.51
N ALA A 168 -11.01 -19.91 0.78
CA ALA A 168 -11.65 -18.68 1.23
C ALA A 168 -10.77 -17.43 0.95
N MET A 169 -11.39 -16.29 0.65
CA MET A 169 -10.75 -14.97 0.70
C MET A 169 -11.30 -14.15 1.85
N TRP A 170 -10.42 -13.75 2.76
CA TRP A 170 -10.74 -12.78 3.80
C TRP A 170 -10.08 -11.44 3.48
N LEU A 171 -10.83 -10.35 3.62
CA LEU A 171 -10.29 -8.99 3.55
C LEU A 171 -10.59 -8.24 4.85
N PHE A 172 -9.54 -7.81 5.52
CA PHE A 172 -9.56 -6.85 6.62
C PHE A 172 -9.17 -5.48 6.07
N PHE A 173 -10.19 -4.65 5.84
CA PHE A 173 -10.06 -3.29 5.34
C PHE A 173 -10.26 -2.27 6.48
N GLY A 174 -9.63 -1.11 6.36
CA GLY A 174 -9.79 -0.03 7.32
C GLY A 174 -9.68 1.34 6.65
N CYS A 175 -10.55 2.26 7.04
CA CYS A 175 -10.51 3.65 6.61
C CYS A 175 -10.92 4.58 7.76
N ARG A 176 -10.98 5.90 7.52
CA ARG A 176 -11.35 6.87 8.55
C ARG A 176 -12.86 6.90 8.75
N HIS A 177 -13.59 7.08 7.66
CA HIS A 177 -15.02 7.29 7.67
C HIS A 177 -15.70 6.47 6.57
N LYS A 178 -16.83 5.85 6.90
CA LYS A 178 -17.62 5.04 5.96
C LYS A 178 -18.12 5.82 4.75
N ASP A 179 -18.38 7.11 4.93
CA ASP A 179 -18.97 8.01 3.93
C ASP A 179 -17.94 8.85 3.14
N ARG A 180 -16.63 8.77 3.48
CA ARG A 180 -15.59 9.58 2.83
C ARG A 180 -14.54 8.76 2.09
N ASP A 181 -13.87 7.85 2.80
CA ASP A 181 -12.67 7.18 2.31
C ASP A 181 -12.77 5.66 2.31
N TYR A 182 -14.00 5.13 2.22
CA TYR A 182 -14.26 3.72 1.97
C TYR A 182 -14.00 3.39 0.49
N LEU A 183 -12.71 3.23 0.16
CA LEU A 183 -12.23 2.90 -1.18
C LEU A 183 -12.86 1.58 -1.68
N PHE A 184 -13.26 1.55 -2.96
CA PHE A 184 -13.80 0.37 -3.64
C PHE A 184 -15.03 -0.27 -2.98
N ARG A 185 -15.78 0.47 -2.15
CA ARG A 185 -16.97 -0.03 -1.45
C ARG A 185 -17.91 -0.86 -2.34
N GLU A 186 -18.19 -0.36 -3.54
CA GLU A 186 -19.12 -1.01 -4.47
C GLU A 186 -18.51 -2.26 -5.14
N GLU A 187 -17.24 -2.21 -5.50
CA GLU A 187 -16.52 -3.36 -6.09
C GLU A 187 -16.34 -4.49 -5.06
N LEU A 188 -16.02 -4.14 -3.80
CA LEU A 188 -15.95 -5.09 -2.69
C LEU A 188 -17.30 -5.74 -2.39
N ARG A 189 -18.38 -4.95 -2.45
CA ARG A 189 -19.76 -5.46 -2.31
C ARG A 189 -20.08 -6.46 -3.42
N HIS A 190 -19.71 -6.14 -4.66
CA HIS A 190 -19.86 -7.04 -5.81
C HIS A 190 -19.10 -8.36 -5.61
N PHE A 191 -17.82 -8.31 -5.25
CA PHE A 191 -17.03 -9.52 -4.99
C PHE A 191 -17.60 -10.37 -3.86
N HIS A 192 -18.11 -9.73 -2.81
CA HIS A 192 -18.73 -10.44 -1.69
C HIS A 192 -20.04 -11.12 -2.09
N GLN A 193 -20.92 -10.42 -2.80
CA GLN A 193 -22.20 -10.95 -3.26
C GLN A 193 -22.06 -12.12 -4.23
N ARG A 194 -21.00 -12.11 -5.05
CA ARG A 194 -20.70 -13.19 -5.99
C ARG A 194 -19.90 -14.34 -5.38
N GLY A 195 -19.54 -14.28 -4.11
CA GLY A 195 -18.76 -15.33 -3.43
C GLY A 195 -17.27 -15.37 -3.77
N ILE A 196 -16.73 -14.37 -4.48
CA ILE A 196 -15.29 -14.23 -4.71
C ILE A 196 -14.60 -13.85 -3.40
N LEU A 197 -15.16 -12.86 -2.70
CA LEU A 197 -14.71 -12.43 -1.37
C LEU A 197 -15.57 -13.11 -0.30
N THR A 198 -15.02 -14.14 0.34
CA THR A 198 -15.76 -14.93 1.35
C THR A 198 -16.15 -14.09 2.56
N HIS A 199 -15.21 -13.30 3.08
CA HIS A 199 -15.47 -12.43 4.24
C HIS A 199 -14.83 -11.05 4.08
N LEU A 200 -15.64 -10.02 4.31
CA LEU A 200 -15.21 -8.62 4.35
C LEU A 200 -15.40 -8.08 5.78
N LYS A 201 -14.31 -7.61 6.39
CA LYS A 201 -14.31 -6.96 7.71
C LYS A 201 -13.75 -5.56 7.57
N VAL A 202 -14.53 -4.56 7.98
CA VAL A 202 -14.20 -3.15 7.76
C VAL A 202 -14.14 -2.44 9.10
N SER A 203 -13.09 -1.64 9.29
CA SER A 203 -12.88 -0.82 10.48
C SER A 203 -12.96 0.66 10.11
N PHE A 204 -13.74 1.43 10.86
CA PHE A 204 -13.90 2.88 10.65
C PHE A 204 -13.27 3.63 11.83
N SER A 205 -12.03 4.08 11.66
CA SER A 205 -11.20 4.59 12.78
C SER A 205 -11.68 5.92 13.38
N ARG A 206 -12.54 6.67 12.68
CA ARG A 206 -13.01 8.01 13.08
C ARG A 206 -14.53 8.19 13.05
N ASP A 207 -15.29 7.14 12.76
CA ASP A 207 -16.74 7.16 12.91
C ASP A 207 -17.12 7.05 14.40
N ALA A 208 -18.25 7.63 14.77
CA ALA A 208 -18.76 7.52 16.13
C ALA A 208 -19.10 6.05 16.44
N PRO A 209 -18.89 5.57 17.67
CA PRO A 209 -19.31 4.23 18.07
C PRO A 209 -20.81 4.05 17.80
N VAL A 210 -21.18 2.89 17.24
CA VAL A 210 -22.59 2.54 17.03
C VAL A 210 -23.01 1.65 18.20
N GLY A 211 -23.82 2.18 19.12
CA GLY A 211 -24.40 1.42 20.24
C GLY A 211 -23.54 1.37 21.51
N GLU A 212 -23.93 0.47 22.43
CA GLU A 212 -23.31 0.24 23.74
C GLU A 212 -22.17 -0.80 23.70
N GLU A 213 -21.44 -0.92 22.58
CA GLU A 213 -20.33 -1.87 22.48
C GLU A 213 -19.12 -1.41 23.34
N GLU A 214 -18.64 -2.28 24.23
CA GLU A 214 -17.58 -2.01 25.22
C GLU A 214 -16.22 -1.64 24.58
N ALA A 215 -15.96 -2.01 23.32
CA ALA A 215 -14.74 -1.65 22.60
C ALA A 215 -15.00 -1.39 21.11
N PRO A 216 -14.80 -0.16 20.61
CA PRO A 216 -14.99 0.13 19.19
C PRO A 216 -13.90 -0.51 18.34
N VAL A 217 -14.29 -1.27 17.32
CA VAL A 217 -13.41 -1.86 16.31
C VAL A 217 -12.86 -0.77 15.39
N LYS A 218 -11.76 -0.14 15.82
CA LYS A 218 -11.22 1.07 15.17
C LYS A 218 -10.25 0.73 14.05
N TYR A 219 -9.45 -0.31 14.21
CA TYR A 219 -8.39 -0.68 13.28
C TYR A 219 -8.48 -2.14 12.84
N VAL A 220 -7.76 -2.47 11.77
CA VAL A 220 -7.78 -3.82 11.17
C VAL A 220 -7.36 -4.90 12.15
N GLN A 221 -6.38 -4.62 13.03
CA GLN A 221 -5.95 -5.54 14.09
C GLN A 221 -7.07 -5.88 15.08
N ASP A 222 -7.99 -4.96 15.35
CA ASP A 222 -9.11 -5.20 16.27
C ASP A 222 -10.08 -6.20 15.64
N ASN A 223 -10.42 -6.01 14.36
CA ASN A 223 -11.23 -6.96 13.60
C ASN A 223 -10.53 -8.33 13.46
N ILE A 224 -9.21 -8.36 13.30
CA ILE A 224 -8.43 -9.60 13.24
C ILE A 224 -8.53 -10.36 14.58
N ARG A 225 -8.43 -9.67 15.72
CA ARG A 225 -8.61 -10.29 17.06
C ARG A 225 -10.01 -10.88 17.25
N LEU A 226 -11.05 -10.19 16.77
CA LEU A 226 -12.43 -10.70 16.85
C LEU A 226 -12.66 -11.99 16.06
N HIS A 227 -11.78 -12.31 15.10
CA HIS A 227 -11.84 -13.52 14.29
C HIS A 227 -10.60 -14.40 14.51
N SER A 228 -10.06 -14.39 15.74
CA SER A 228 -8.80 -15.07 16.08
C SER A 228 -8.83 -16.56 15.75
N GLU A 229 -9.91 -17.25 16.09
CA GLU A 229 -10.09 -18.68 15.84
C GLU A 229 -10.02 -19.00 14.34
N GLN A 230 -10.74 -18.25 13.49
CA GLN A 230 -10.70 -18.47 12.04
C GLN A 230 -9.33 -18.15 11.46
N VAL A 231 -8.72 -17.03 11.89
CA VAL A 231 -7.39 -16.63 11.43
C VAL A 231 -6.35 -17.71 11.78
N ALA A 232 -6.34 -18.20 13.02
CA ALA A 232 -5.45 -19.27 13.45
C ALA A 232 -5.70 -20.55 12.66
N ARG A 233 -6.97 -20.96 12.49
CA ARG A 233 -7.32 -22.17 11.72
C ARG A 233 -6.81 -22.10 10.27
N LEU A 234 -7.06 -20.99 9.58
CA LEU A 234 -6.61 -20.80 8.20
C LEU A 234 -5.08 -20.91 8.10
N LEU A 235 -4.35 -20.28 9.02
CA LEU A 235 -2.88 -20.23 8.98
C LEU A 235 -2.20 -21.52 9.43
N LEU A 236 -2.75 -22.18 10.45
CA LEU A 236 -2.10 -23.31 11.12
C LEU A 236 -2.59 -24.67 10.61
N HIS A 237 -3.82 -24.75 10.08
CA HIS A 237 -4.45 -26.03 9.74
C HIS A 237 -4.87 -26.14 8.27
N GLU A 238 -5.06 -25.03 7.57
CA GLU A 238 -5.54 -25.03 6.17
C GLU A 238 -4.48 -24.54 5.17
N CYS A 239 -3.20 -24.52 5.57
CA CYS A 239 -2.08 -24.06 4.74
C CYS A 239 -2.28 -22.65 4.12
N GLY A 240 -3.06 -21.80 4.78
CA GLY A 240 -3.42 -20.49 4.26
C GLY A 240 -2.26 -19.50 4.23
N CYS A 241 -2.42 -18.47 3.40
CA CYS A 241 -1.48 -17.36 3.28
C CYS A 241 -2.07 -16.06 3.83
N ILE A 242 -1.27 -15.26 4.52
CA ILE A 242 -1.60 -13.91 4.97
C ILE A 242 -0.74 -12.86 4.26
N TYR A 243 -1.41 -11.81 3.80
CA TYR A 243 -0.85 -10.70 3.05
C TYR A 243 -1.14 -9.40 3.80
N VAL A 244 -0.10 -8.62 4.08
CA VAL A 244 -0.23 -7.31 4.74
C VAL A 244 0.33 -6.24 3.83
N CYS A 245 -0.50 -5.26 3.46
CA CYS A 245 -0.10 -4.15 2.59
C CYS A 245 -0.51 -2.80 3.19
N GLY A 246 0.39 -1.81 3.15
CA GLY A 246 0.12 -0.47 3.66
C GLY A 246 1.27 0.15 4.45
N ASP A 247 0.93 0.92 5.50
CA ASP A 247 1.92 1.64 6.32
C ASP A 247 2.90 0.70 7.03
N ALA A 248 4.19 0.88 6.75
CA ALA A 248 5.27 0.12 7.36
C ALA A 248 5.51 0.47 8.84
N LYS A 249 5.22 1.71 9.25
CA LYS A 249 5.71 2.24 10.54
C LYS A 249 4.92 1.73 11.72
N ASN A 250 3.59 1.73 11.65
CA ASN A 250 2.74 1.34 12.77
C ASN A 250 1.89 0.12 12.41
N MET A 251 1.19 0.16 11.28
CA MET A 251 0.19 -0.84 10.92
C MET A 251 0.79 -2.25 10.79
N ALA A 252 1.89 -2.40 10.05
CA ALA A 252 2.51 -3.71 9.85
C ALA A 252 2.99 -4.35 11.17
N LYS A 253 3.49 -3.54 12.11
CA LYS A 253 3.90 -3.99 13.44
C LYS A 253 2.69 -4.42 14.27
N ASP A 254 1.65 -3.60 14.33
CA ASP A 254 0.44 -3.89 15.11
C ASP A 254 -0.25 -5.16 14.64
N VAL A 255 -0.31 -5.38 13.33
CA VAL A 255 -0.84 -6.62 12.74
C VAL A 255 0.06 -7.81 13.10
N SER A 256 1.39 -7.66 13.02
CA SER A 256 2.33 -8.73 13.39
C SER A 256 2.19 -9.12 14.86
N ASP A 257 2.12 -8.15 15.78
CA ASP A 257 1.96 -8.40 17.21
C ASP A 257 0.62 -9.09 17.50
N THR A 258 -0.43 -8.66 16.81
CA THR A 258 -1.77 -9.29 16.90
C THR A 258 -1.76 -10.74 16.44
N LEU A 259 -1.03 -11.07 15.36
CA LEU A 259 -0.91 -12.45 14.90
C LEU A 259 -0.16 -13.32 15.91
N VAL A 260 0.87 -12.79 16.58
CA VAL A 260 1.57 -13.49 17.66
C VAL A 260 0.62 -13.76 18.84
N GLU A 261 -0.19 -12.77 19.23
CA GLU A 261 -1.21 -12.93 20.29
C GLU A 261 -2.22 -14.03 19.92
N ILE A 262 -2.71 -14.02 18.68
CA ILE A 262 -3.67 -15.01 18.17
C ILE A 262 -3.07 -16.41 18.15
N ILE A 263 -1.86 -16.58 17.59
CA ILE A 263 -1.21 -17.90 17.53
C ILE A 263 -0.95 -18.43 18.94
N SER A 264 -0.47 -17.58 19.86
CA SER A 264 -0.23 -17.96 21.25
C SER A 264 -1.51 -18.44 21.93
N LYS A 265 -2.61 -17.68 21.79
CA LYS A 265 -3.91 -17.99 22.38
C LYS A 265 -4.53 -19.26 21.79
N GLU A 266 -4.65 -19.33 20.47
CA GLU A 266 -5.43 -20.37 19.79
C GLU A 266 -4.67 -21.71 19.67
N ALA A 267 -3.33 -21.67 19.64
CA ALA A 267 -2.51 -22.90 19.69
C ALA A 267 -2.09 -23.31 21.11
N GLY A 268 -2.38 -22.49 22.14
CA GLY A 268 -2.00 -22.77 23.52
C GLY A 268 -0.49 -22.79 23.76
N VAL A 269 0.26 -21.95 23.04
CA VAL A 269 1.73 -21.88 23.10
C VAL A 269 2.22 -20.57 23.69
N GLU A 270 3.41 -20.60 24.29
CA GLU A 270 4.07 -19.38 24.78
C GLU A 270 4.35 -18.38 23.66
N LYS A 271 4.39 -17.09 24.00
CA LYS A 271 4.59 -15.99 23.05
C LYS A 271 5.84 -16.17 22.18
N LEU A 272 6.93 -16.67 22.76
CA LEU A 272 8.17 -16.92 22.03
C LEU A 272 8.00 -17.96 20.92
N GLU A 273 7.21 -19.00 21.18
CA GLU A 273 6.95 -20.04 20.18
C GLU A 273 6.03 -19.52 19.08
N ALA A 274 5.00 -18.74 19.43
CA ALA A 274 4.15 -18.06 18.46
C ALA A 274 4.94 -17.11 17.53
N MET A 275 5.96 -16.41 18.05
CA MET A 275 6.87 -15.59 17.25
C MET A 275 7.68 -16.44 16.26
N LYS A 276 8.17 -17.62 16.68
CA LYS A 276 8.87 -18.55 15.78
C LYS A 276 7.94 -19.08 14.70
N THR A 277 6.72 -19.48 15.05
CA THR A 277 5.70 -19.91 14.07
C THR A 277 5.48 -18.83 13.01
N LEU A 278 5.33 -17.57 13.43
CA LEU A 278 5.15 -16.46 12.50
C LEU A 278 6.39 -16.20 11.62
N ALA A 279 7.60 -16.44 12.13
CA ALA A 279 8.84 -16.39 11.35
C ALA A 279 8.89 -17.52 10.32
N THR A 280 8.54 -18.75 10.70
CA THR A 280 8.42 -19.89 9.79
C THR A 280 7.41 -19.62 8.67
N LEU A 281 6.25 -19.01 8.98
CA LEU A 281 5.29 -18.59 7.95
C LEU A 281 5.91 -17.62 6.92
N LYS A 282 6.81 -16.74 7.33
CA LYS A 282 7.52 -15.82 6.40
C LYS A 282 8.53 -16.58 5.54
N GLU A 283 9.29 -17.51 6.13
CA GLU A 283 10.24 -18.37 5.42
C GLU A 283 9.53 -19.26 4.37
N GLU A 284 8.37 -19.80 4.73
CA GLU A 284 7.48 -20.58 3.86
C GLU A 284 6.75 -19.74 2.80
N LYS A 285 6.94 -18.41 2.78
CA LYS A 285 6.21 -17.47 1.91
C LYS A 285 4.69 -17.54 2.06
N ARG A 286 4.21 -17.84 3.28
CA ARG A 286 2.79 -17.81 3.66
C ARG A 286 2.44 -16.59 4.50
N TYR A 287 3.41 -15.84 5.01
CA TYR A 287 3.22 -14.48 5.51
C TYR A 287 4.03 -13.49 4.66
N LEU A 288 3.33 -12.70 3.84
CA LEU A 288 3.94 -11.73 2.94
C LEU A 288 3.57 -10.30 3.31
N GLN A 289 4.51 -9.38 3.11
CA GLN A 289 4.35 -7.96 3.40
C GLN A 289 4.73 -7.10 2.19
N ASP A 290 3.87 -6.14 1.83
CA ASP A 290 4.14 -5.08 0.86
C ASP A 290 3.91 -3.72 1.54
N ILE A 291 4.97 -3.23 2.19
CA ILE A 291 4.90 -2.09 3.12
C ILE A 291 5.64 -0.88 2.57
N TRP A 292 5.03 0.29 2.74
CA TRP A 292 5.56 1.58 2.30
C TRP A 292 5.39 2.65 3.38
N SER A 293 6.09 3.77 3.23
CA SER A 293 6.05 4.92 4.17
C SER A 293 6.03 6.24 3.44
#